data_AF-A0A9R1R1X6-F1
#
_entry.id   AF-A0A9R1R1X6-F1
#
_cell.length_a   1.000
_cell.length_b   1.000
_cell.length_c   1.000
_cell.angle_alpha   90.00
_cell.angle_beta   90.00
_cell.angle_gamma   90.00
#
_symmetry.space_group_name_H-M   'P 1'
#
loop_
_entity.id
_entity.type
_entity.pdbx_description
1 polymer ?
#
loop_
_entity_poly.entity_id
_entity_poly.type
_entity_poly.pdbx_seq_one_letter_code
_entity_poly.pdbx_strand_id
1 'polypeptide(L)'
;MAATTKPLLHPEPEERQHGSAANSARRLAVASAVLIVLLMAAFVHLRTRLFLSPPEPVEVELTLVDGAREKGAVCLDGTPAGYHLQRGSGTGSSSWLIHLQLRSFS
;
A
#
# COMPACT_ATOMS: atom_id res chain seq x y z
N MET A 1 -68.29 22.91 -61.18
CA MET A 1 -68.38 22.55 -59.75
C MET A 1 -67.12 21.73 -59.44
N ALA A 2 -66.10 22.18 -58.71
CA ALA A 2 -66.07 22.86 -57.40
C ALA A 2 -66.83 22.04 -56.33
N ALA A 3 -66.32 21.65 -55.15
CA ALA A 3 -64.96 21.69 -54.54
C ALA A 3 -64.91 20.64 -53.37
N THR A 4 -63.91 20.47 -52.47
CA THR A 4 -62.68 21.23 -52.18
C THR A 4 -61.56 20.43 -51.48
N THR A 5 -60.30 20.77 -51.79
CA THR A 5 -59.07 20.88 -50.97
C THR A 5 -58.85 20.18 -49.59
N LYS A 6 -57.70 19.47 -49.51
CA LYS A 6 -56.62 19.50 -48.46
C LYS A 6 -56.93 18.94 -47.03
N PRO A 7 -55.89 18.69 -46.16
CA PRO A 7 -54.43 18.78 -46.36
C PRO A 7 -53.62 17.51 -46.02
N LEU A 8 -52.30 17.61 -46.23
CA LEU A 8 -51.23 16.71 -45.76
C LEU A 8 -51.17 16.61 -44.23
N LEU A 9 -50.68 15.48 -43.70
CA LEU A 9 -49.68 15.51 -42.64
C LEU A 9 -48.70 14.34 -42.73
N HIS A 10 -47.44 14.67 -42.46
CA HIS A 10 -46.24 13.84 -42.35
C HIS A 10 -46.43 12.51 -41.60
N PRO A 11 -45.73 11.41 -41.98
CA PRO A 11 -45.26 10.45 -40.99
C PRO A 11 -44.15 11.12 -40.14
N GLU A 12 -44.34 11.16 -38.83
CA GLU A 12 -43.28 11.48 -37.86
C GLU A 12 -42.23 10.35 -37.83
N PRO A 13 -40.95 10.64 -37.56
CA PRO A 13 -39.89 9.64 -37.50
C PRO A 13 -39.98 8.80 -36.21
N GLU A 14 -39.25 7.69 -36.20
CA GLU A 14 -39.30 6.65 -35.17
C GLU A 14 -38.63 7.05 -33.84
N GLU A 15 -39.29 7.92 -33.05
CA GLU A 15 -38.80 8.37 -31.73
C GLU A 15 -39.27 7.43 -30.60
N ARG A 16 -38.80 6.16 -30.60
CA ARG A 16 -39.01 5.24 -29.47
C ARG A 16 -37.95 4.14 -29.28
N GLN A 17 -36.70 4.37 -29.71
CA GLN A 17 -35.56 3.49 -29.39
C GLN A 17 -34.44 4.15 -28.55
N HIS A 18 -34.35 5.48 -28.49
CA HIS A 18 -33.22 6.19 -27.86
C HIS A 18 -33.09 5.97 -26.34
N GLY A 19 -34.20 5.70 -25.63
CA GLY A 19 -34.18 5.47 -24.17
C GLY A 19 -33.51 4.16 -23.74
N SER A 20 -33.49 3.12 -24.58
CA SER A 20 -32.96 1.79 -24.19
C SER A 20 -31.43 1.70 -24.36
N ALA A 21 -30.92 2.27 -25.45
CA ALA A 21 -29.49 2.31 -25.74
C ALA A 21 -28.72 3.17 -24.71
N ALA A 22 -29.24 4.35 -24.36
CA ALA A 22 -28.61 5.26 -23.40
C ALA A 22 -28.48 4.65 -21.99
N ASN A 23 -29.50 3.91 -21.54
CA ASN A 23 -29.48 3.22 -20.25
C ASN A 23 -28.52 2.02 -20.26
N SER A 24 -28.43 1.29 -21.38
CA SER A 24 -27.46 0.21 -21.55
C SER A 24 -26.01 0.75 -21.52
N ALA A 25 -25.71 1.81 -22.27
CA ALA A 25 -24.40 2.45 -22.27
C ALA A 25 -24.00 2.99 -20.87
N ARG A 26 -24.93 3.61 -20.14
CA ARG A 26 -24.73 4.02 -18.73
C ARG A 26 -24.40 2.84 -17.83
N ARG A 27 -25.09 1.70 -17.96
CA ARG A 27 -24.81 0.49 -17.16
C ARG A 27 -23.42 -0.07 -17.45
N LEU A 28 -22.97 -0.09 -18.71
CA LEU A 28 -21.61 -0.51 -19.07
C LEU A 28 -20.55 0.45 -18.51
N ALA A 29 -20.78 1.77 -18.59
CA ALA A 29 -19.85 2.77 -18.05
C ALA A 29 -19.73 2.72 -16.51
N VAL A 30 -20.84 2.49 -15.80
CA VAL A 30 -20.82 2.30 -14.34
C VAL A 30 -20.14 0.97 -13.99
N ALA A 31 -20.43 -0.12 -14.72
CA ALA A 31 -19.79 -1.42 -14.50
C ALA A 31 -18.28 -1.38 -14.73
N SER A 32 -17.80 -0.68 -15.77
CA SER A 32 -16.36 -0.51 -16.02
C SER A 32 -15.70 0.38 -14.97
N ALA A 33 -16.34 1.46 -14.53
CA ALA A 33 -15.85 2.29 -13.44
C ALA A 33 -15.72 1.49 -12.12
N VAL A 34 -16.73 0.70 -11.77
CA VAL A 34 -16.69 -0.21 -10.60
C VAL A 34 -15.58 -1.25 -10.74
N LEU A 35 -15.43 -1.87 -11.91
CA LEU A 35 -14.35 -2.83 -12.17
C LEU A 35 -12.97 -2.18 -12.03
N ILE A 36 -12.77 -0.97 -12.56
CA ILE A 36 -11.51 -0.22 -12.43
C ILE A 36 -11.23 0.11 -10.96
N VAL A 37 -12.23 0.56 -10.19
CA VAL A 37 -12.07 0.81 -8.74
C VAL A 37 -11.70 -0.48 -7.99
N LEU A 38 -12.33 -1.61 -8.30
CA LEU A 38 -11.98 -2.91 -7.71
C LEU A 38 -10.56 -3.36 -8.08
N LEU A 39 -10.13 -3.18 -9.34
CA LEU A 39 -8.78 -3.49 -9.79
C LEU A 39 -7.74 -2.58 -9.11
N MET A 40 -8.02 -1.28 -8.98
CA MET A 40 -7.14 -0.35 -8.27
C MET A 40 -7.06 -0.66 -6.78
N ALA A 41 -8.20 -0.97 -6.13
CA ALA A 41 -8.22 -1.40 -4.73
C ALA A 41 -7.44 -2.70 -4.54
N ALA A 42 -7.63 -3.70 -5.40
CA ALA A 42 -6.90 -4.96 -5.37
C ALA A 42 -5.39 -4.77 -5.63
N PHE A 43 -5.01 -3.89 -6.57
CA PHE A 43 -3.62 -3.54 -6.83
C PHE A 43 -2.97 -2.85 -5.62
N VAL A 44 -3.66 -1.87 -5.01
CA VAL A 44 -3.19 -1.24 -3.76
C VAL A 44 -3.06 -2.28 -2.66
N HIS A 45 -4.04 -3.16 -2.47
CA HIS A 45 -3.98 -4.22 -1.46
C HIS A 45 -2.81 -5.20 -1.69
N LEU A 46 -2.59 -5.61 -2.95
CA LEU A 46 -1.48 -6.46 -3.35
C LEU A 46 -0.13 -5.76 -3.11
N ARG A 47 0.00 -4.48 -3.46
CA ARG A 47 1.19 -3.67 -3.16
C ARG A 47 1.43 -3.59 -1.65
N THR A 48 0.40 -3.27 -0.85
CA THR A 48 0.51 -3.23 0.61
C THR A 48 0.95 -4.58 1.17
N ARG A 49 0.38 -5.70 0.71
CA ARG A 49 0.78 -7.06 1.12
C ARG A 49 2.22 -7.41 0.75
N LEU A 50 2.70 -6.99 -0.42
CA LEU A 50 4.06 -7.27 -0.90
C LEU A 50 5.13 -6.41 -0.21
N PHE A 51 4.81 -5.18 0.20
CA PHE A 51 5.79 -4.22 0.75
C PHE A 51 5.70 -4.00 2.26
N LEU A 52 4.57 -4.30 2.91
CA LEU A 52 4.40 -4.21 4.38
C LEU A 52 4.39 -5.59 5.05
N SER A 53 5.06 -6.58 4.48
CA SER A 53 5.49 -7.73 5.30
C SER A 53 6.43 -7.19 6.38
N PRO A 54 6.12 -7.31 7.68
CA PRO A 54 7.08 -6.93 8.70
C PRO A 54 8.34 -7.78 8.49
N PRO A 55 9.55 -7.20 8.65
CA PRO A 55 10.76 -8.00 8.59
C PRO A 55 10.69 -9.08 9.68
N GLU A 56 11.07 -10.31 9.32
CA GLU A 56 11.37 -11.36 10.30
C GLU A 56 12.30 -10.79 11.37
N PRO A 57 12.06 -11.05 12.66
CA PRO A 57 12.90 -10.54 13.73
C PRO A 57 14.31 -11.12 13.57
N VAL A 58 15.26 -10.27 13.19
CA VAL A 58 16.66 -10.67 13.05
C VAL A 58 17.23 -10.89 14.45
N GLU A 59 17.32 -12.16 14.86
CA GLU A 59 18.07 -12.53 16.07
C GLU A 59 19.56 -12.25 15.84
N VAL A 60 20.10 -11.31 16.62
CA VAL A 60 21.53 -10.96 16.60
C VAL A 60 22.12 -11.43 17.92
N GLU A 61 23.19 -12.22 17.87
CA GLU A 61 23.87 -12.73 19.06
C GLU A 61 24.43 -11.58 19.94
N LEU A 62 24.43 -11.78 21.25
CA LEU A 62 25.07 -10.86 22.20
C LEU A 62 26.58 -11.15 22.23
N THR A 63 27.39 -10.20 21.74
CA THR A 63 28.84 -10.27 21.86
C THR A 63 29.29 -9.61 23.16
N LEU A 64 29.93 -10.35 24.06
CA LEU A 64 30.54 -9.78 25.27
C LEU A 64 31.83 -9.02 24.94
N VAL A 65 32.14 -7.99 25.72
CA VAL A 65 33.40 -7.25 25.60
C VAL A 65 34.54 -8.14 26.11
N ASP A 66 35.42 -8.56 25.19
CA ASP A 66 36.64 -9.26 25.54
C ASP A 66 37.49 -8.42 26.51
N GLY A 67 38.07 -9.04 27.54
CA GLY A 67 38.77 -8.33 28.62
C GLY A 67 37.93 -7.25 29.33
N ALA A 68 36.61 -7.47 29.48
CA ALA A 68 35.68 -6.50 30.07
C ALA A 68 36.15 -5.95 31.43
N ARG A 69 36.66 -6.82 32.30
CA ARG A 69 37.09 -6.44 33.66
C ARG A 69 38.33 -5.56 33.64
N GLU A 70 39.30 -5.91 32.80
CA GLU A 70 40.56 -5.19 32.60
C GLU A 70 40.32 -3.81 31.96
N LYS A 71 39.28 -3.70 31.11
CA LYS A 71 38.85 -2.47 30.44
C LYS A 71 37.87 -1.63 31.25
N GLY A 72 37.41 -2.11 32.41
CA GLY A 72 36.34 -1.47 33.21
C GLY A 72 34.95 -1.48 32.56
N ALA A 73 34.75 -2.27 31.50
CA ALA A 73 33.51 -2.40 30.74
C ALA A 73 32.58 -3.45 31.38
N VAL A 74 32.13 -3.20 32.60
CA VAL A 74 31.27 -4.11 33.38
C VAL A 74 29.93 -3.46 33.74
N CYS A 75 28.92 -4.30 33.92
CA CYS A 75 27.59 -3.93 34.42
C CYS A 75 27.61 -3.62 35.93
N LEU A 76 26.49 -3.11 36.47
CA LEU A 76 26.34 -2.79 37.90
C LEU A 76 26.45 -4.01 38.83
N ASP A 77 26.20 -5.21 38.31
CA ASP A 77 26.36 -6.49 39.01
C ASP A 77 27.78 -7.10 38.84
N GLY A 78 28.67 -6.41 38.12
CA GLY A 78 30.02 -6.89 37.81
C GLY A 78 30.12 -7.87 36.64
N THR A 79 29.01 -8.18 35.94
CA THR A 79 29.05 -9.00 34.73
C THR A 79 29.71 -8.25 33.56
N PRO A 80 30.30 -8.95 32.56
CA PRO A 80 30.84 -8.31 31.36
C PRO A 80 29.75 -7.54 30.59
N ALA A 81 30.01 -6.30 30.20
CA ALA A 81 29.16 -5.61 29.25
C ALA A 81 29.21 -6.31 27.87
N GLY A 82 28.19 -6.09 27.04
CA GLY A 82 28.10 -6.65 25.69
C GLY A 82 27.29 -5.78 24.74
N TYR A 83 27.30 -6.16 23.47
CA TYR A 83 26.62 -5.46 22.38
C TYR A 83 26.06 -6.43 21.33
N HIS A 84 25.02 -6.01 20.61
CA HIS A 84 24.55 -6.67 19.41
C HIS A 84 25.10 -5.93 18.18
N LEU A 85 25.66 -6.65 17.20
CA LEU A 85 26.22 -6.05 15.99
C LEU A 85 25.67 -6.71 14.73
N GLN A 86 24.77 -6.01 14.04
CA GLN A 86 24.40 -6.31 12.66
C GLN A 86 25.25 -5.43 11.73
N ARG A 87 26.00 -6.05 10.81
CA ARG A 87 26.80 -5.30 9.82
C ARG A 87 25.89 -4.75 8.71
N GLY A 88 26.08 -3.48 8.38
CA GLY A 88 25.44 -2.86 7.23
C GLY A 88 25.89 -3.48 5.91
N SER A 89 25.05 -3.37 4.87
CA SER A 89 25.34 -3.85 3.52
C SER A 89 25.03 -2.78 2.47
N GLY A 90 25.58 -2.95 1.25
CA GLY A 90 25.45 -1.95 0.18
C GLY A 90 25.93 -0.57 0.63
N THR A 91 25.09 0.44 0.43
CA THR A 91 25.35 1.84 0.83
C THR A 91 25.48 2.05 2.35
N GLY A 92 24.96 1.13 3.17
CA GLY A 92 25.06 1.21 4.64
C GLY A 92 26.33 0.56 5.22
N SER A 93 27.21 -0.03 4.42
CA SER A 93 28.38 -0.78 4.90
C SER A 93 29.43 0.06 5.65
N SER A 94 29.47 1.37 5.39
CA SER A 94 30.35 2.34 6.06
C SER A 94 29.62 3.28 7.02
N SER A 95 28.34 3.00 7.32
CA SER A 95 27.50 3.82 8.21
C SER A 95 27.26 3.10 9.53
N TRP A 96 27.33 3.84 10.63
CA TRP A 96 27.16 3.31 11.99
C TRP A 96 25.91 3.89 12.64
N LEU A 97 25.06 3.02 13.19
CA LEU A 97 23.96 3.36 14.08
C LEU A 97 24.27 2.76 15.45
N ILE A 98 24.30 3.61 16.48
CA ILE A 98 24.55 3.18 17.87
C ILE A 98 23.26 3.39 18.66
N HIS A 99 22.73 2.30 19.23
CA HIS A 99 21.56 2.33 20.09
C HIS A 99 21.98 2.03 21.54
N LEU A 100 21.66 2.93 22.46
CA LEU A 100 21.96 2.77 23.88
C LEU A 100 20.66 2.45 24.65
N GLN A 101 20.52 1.20 25.06
CA GLN A 101 19.39 0.73 25.85
C GLN A 101 19.49 1.31 27.27
N LEU A 102 18.67 2.32 27.56
CA LEU A 102 18.50 2.87 28.91
C LEU A 102 17.16 2.40 29.49
N ARG A 103 17.18 1.81 30.69
CA ARG A 103 15.97 1.66 31.50
C ARG A 103 16.00 2.69 32.62
N SER A 104 14.92 3.45 32.77
CA SER A 104 14.65 4.17 34.01
C SER A 104 14.30 3.15 35.09
N PHE A 105 15.06 3.18 36.19
CA PHE A 105 14.65 2.56 37.45
C PHE A 105 13.80 3.60 38.20
N SER A 106 12.61 3.18 38.64
CA SER A 106 11.70 3.98 39.48
C SER A 106 11.63 3.41 40.88
#